data_AF-A0A5M6IMI9-F1
#
_entry.id   AF-A0A5M6IMI9-F1
#
_cell.length_a   1.000
_cell.length_b   1.000
_cell.length_c   1.000
_cell.angle_alpha   90.00
_cell.angle_beta   90.00
_cell.angle_gamma   90.00
#
_symmetry.space_group_name_H-M   'P 1'
#
loop_
_entity.id
_entity.type
_entity.pdbx_description
1 polymer ?
#
loop_
_entity_poly.entity_id
_entity_poly.type
_entity_poly.pdbx_seq_one_letter_code
_entity_poly.pdbx_strand_id
1 'polypeptide(L)' 'MANPQDDWKIWLVINPAKYLVPIWIAVLATVVVIHVAVIGSPKYNFLAAPAKVVAAK' A
#
# COMPACT_ATOMS: atom_id res chain seq x y z
N MET A 1 4.27 30.57 -8.09
CA MET A 1 4.77 29.19 -7.93
C MET A 1 3.86 28.53 -6.93
N ALA A 2 3.12 27.52 -7.35
CA ALA A 2 2.12 26.86 -6.52
C ALA A 2 2.00 25.38 -6.92
N ASN A 3 1.95 24.53 -5.91
CA ASN A 3 1.73 23.11 -6.06
C ASN A 3 0.23 22.90 -6.37
N PRO A 4 -0.14 21.96 -7.28
CA PRO A 4 0.69 20.88 -7.81
C PRO A 4 1.41 21.18 -9.14
N GLN A 5 1.24 22.37 -9.73
CA GLN A 5 1.79 22.70 -11.06
C GLN A 5 3.32 22.68 -11.08
N ASP A 6 3.96 22.96 -9.95
CA ASP A 6 5.42 22.96 -9.79
C ASP A 6 5.98 21.65 -9.18
N ASP A 7 5.16 20.63 -8.89
CA ASP A 7 5.60 19.41 -8.18
C ASP A 7 6.59 18.56 -8.98
N TRP A 8 6.54 18.65 -10.31
CA TRP A 8 7.50 17.97 -11.19
C TRP A 8 8.95 18.34 -10.87
N LYS A 9 9.18 19.51 -10.24
CA LYS A 9 10.51 19.98 -9.81
C LYS A 9 11.13 19.11 -8.72
N ILE A 10 10.38 18.20 -8.08
CA ILE A 10 10.95 17.21 -7.17
C ILE A 10 12.06 16.39 -7.84
N TRP A 11 11.90 16.08 -9.13
CA TRP A 11 12.88 15.33 -9.91
C TRP A 11 14.14 16.11 -10.28
N LEU A 12 14.16 17.43 -10.03
CA LEU A 12 15.37 18.25 -10.12
C LEU A 12 16.23 18.13 -8.85
N VAL A 13 15.66 17.67 -7.74
CA VAL A 13 16.36 17.45 -6.46
C VAL A 13 16.71 15.98 -6.28
N ILE A 14 15.76 15.08 -6.53
CA ILE A 14 15.98 13.62 -6.43
C ILE A 14 16.07 12.99 -7.82
N ASN A 15 17.10 12.17 -8.04
CA ASN A 15 17.25 11.46 -9.31
C ASN A 15 16.25 10.29 -9.40
N PRO A 16 15.28 10.31 -10.35
CA PRO A 16 14.29 9.24 -10.47
C PRO A 16 14.93 7.87 -10.73
N ALA A 17 16.02 7.79 -11.50
CA ALA A 17 16.69 6.53 -11.79
C ALA A 17 17.31 5.86 -10.55
N LYS A 18 17.56 6.63 -9.48
CA LYS A 18 18.09 6.11 -8.21
C LYS A 18 16.99 5.90 -7.16
N TYR A 19 15.95 6.73 -7.15
CA TYR A 19 14.96 6.76 -6.07
C TYR A 19 13.61 6.13 -6.42
N LEU A 20 13.29 5.91 -7.69
CA LEU A 20 11.98 5.35 -8.07
C LEU A 20 11.80 3.92 -7.54
N VAL A 21 12.81 3.05 -7.67
CA VAL A 21 12.76 1.68 -7.15
C VAL A 21 12.66 1.65 -5.61
N PRO A 22 13.47 2.42 -4.85
CA PRO A 22 13.26 2.56 -3.40
C PRO A 22 11.85 3.03 -3.00
N ILE A 23 11.27 4.00 -3.69
CA ILE A 23 9.90 4.46 -3.43
C ILE A 23 8.90 3.32 -3.63
N TRP A 24 9.03 2.56 -4.73
CA TRP A 24 8.17 1.40 -4.97
C TRP A 24 8.31 0.33 -3.90
N ILE A 25 9.53 0.05 -3.43
CA ILE A 25 9.75 -0.90 -2.33
C ILE A 25 9.10 -0.41 -1.04
N ALA A 26 9.22 0.87 -0.71
CA ALA A 26 8.59 1.44 0.48
C ALA A 26 7.05 1.36 0.43
N VAL A 27 6.47 1.68 -0.74
CA VAL A 27 5.02 1.54 -0.97
C VAL A 27 4.59 0.07 -0.88
N LEU A 28 5.33 -0.85 -1.52
CA LEU A 28 5.05 -2.28 -1.46
C LEU A 28 5.10 -2.80 -0.01
N ALA A 29 6.13 -2.43 0.75
CA ALA A 29 6.24 -2.80 2.16
C ALA A 29 5.03 -2.31 2.97
N THR A 30 4.62 -1.06 2.75
CA THR A 30 3.43 -0.48 3.38
C THR A 30 2.17 -1.28 3.02
N VAL A 31 1.99 -1.62 1.75
CA VAL A 31 0.86 -2.43 1.27
C VAL A 31 0.85 -3.80 1.95
N VAL A 32 1.98 -4.49 2.03
CA VAL A 32 2.08 -5.80 2.69
C VAL A 32 1.69 -5.72 4.16
N VAL A 33 2.21 -4.73 4.90
CA VAL A 33 1.89 -4.54 6.32
C VAL A 33 0.39 -4.35 6.54
N ILE A 34 -0.26 -3.53 5.71
CA ILE A 34 -1.70 -3.30 5.81
C ILE A 34 -2.49 -4.58 5.51
N HIS A 35 -2.11 -5.34 4.48
CA HIS A 35 -2.80 -6.59 4.15
C HIS A 35 -2.67 -7.63 5.27
N VAL A 36 -1.47 -7.76 5.86
CA VAL A 36 -1.25 -8.63 7.02
C VAL A 36 -2.12 -8.19 8.20
N ALA A 37 -2.18 -6.88 8.50
CA ALA A 37 -3.01 -6.37 9.59
C ALA A 37 -4.51 -6.62 9.38
N VAL A 38 -5.01 -6.42 8.14
CA VAL A 38 -6.42 -6.66 7.80
C VAL A 38 -6.77 -8.13 7.88
N ILE A 39 -5.93 -9.02 7.31
CA ILE A 39 -6.12 -10.47 7.37
C ILE A 39 -6.00 -10.98 8.81
N GLY A 40 -5.11 -10.40 9.63
CA GLY A 40 -4.98 -10.75 11.04
C GLY A 40 -6.16 -10.31 11.91
N SER A 41 -7.01 -9.40 11.43
CA SER A 41 -8.17 -8.93 12.19
C SER A 41 -9.38 -9.87 12.05
N PRO A 42 -9.95 -10.40 13.15
CA PRO A 42 -11.13 -11.27 13.10
C PRO A 42 -12.38 -10.62 12.45
N LYS A 43 -12.44 -9.28 12.48
CA LYS A 43 -13.52 -8.48 11.93
C LYS A 43 -13.37 -8.23 10.42
N TYR A 44 -12.13 -8.01 9.96
CA TYR A 44 -11.86 -7.57 8.58
C TYR A 44 -11.17 -8.64 7.72
N ASN A 45 -10.93 -9.83 8.28
CA ASN A 45 -10.37 -10.96 7.54
C ASN A 45 -11.37 -11.50 6.51
N PHE A 46 -11.22 -11.04 5.27
CA PHE A 46 -12.02 -11.48 4.13
C PHE A 46 -11.72 -12.92 3.68
N LEU A 47 -10.56 -13.49 4.04
CA LEU A 47 -10.24 -14.90 3.77
C LEU A 47 -11.04 -15.85 4.67
N ALA A 48 -11.44 -15.40 5.86
CA ALA A 48 -12.25 -16.19 6.79
C ALA A 48 -13.76 -16.09 6.51
N ALA A 49 -14.20 -15.13 5.68
CA ALA A 49 -15.61 -14.94 5.34
C ALA A 49 -16.28 -16.19 4.70
N PRO A 50 -15.69 -16.87 3.70
CA PRO A 50 -16.30 -18.08 3.12
C PRO A 50 -16.42 -19.23 4.13
N ALA A 51 -15.46 -19.38 5.05
CA ALA A 51 -15.53 -20.40 6.11
C ALA A 51 -16.69 -20.15 7.09
N LYS A 52 -16.98 -18.88 7.42
CA LYS A 52 -18.13 -18.51 8.27
C LYS A 52 -19.47 -18.82 7.60
N VAL A 53 -19.58 -18.65 6.28
CA VAL A 53 -20.82 -18.96 5.53
C VAL A 53 -21.10 -20.45 5.48
N VAL A 54 -20.07 -21.29 5.29
CA VAL A 54 -20.21 -22.76 5.30
C VAL A 54 -20.58 -23.28 6.69
N ALA A 55 -19.99 -22.73 7.75
CA ALA A 55 -20.30 -23.14 9.13
C ALA A 55 -21.71 -22.70 9.61
N ALA A 56 -22.35 -21.74 8.94
CA ALA A 56 -23.67 -21.23 9.28
C ALA A 56 -24.83 -21.91 8.51
N LYS A 57 -24.52 -22.86 7.63
CA LYS A 57 -25.47 -23.66 6.86
C LYS A 57 -25.64 -25.04 7.49
#